data_AF-A0A7R8HBD7-F1
#
_entry.id   AF-A0A7R8HBD7-F1
#
_cell.length_a   1.000
_cell.length_b   1.000
_cell.length_c   1.000
_cell.angle_alpha   90.00
_cell.angle_beta   90.00
_cell.angle_gamma   90.00
#
_symmetry.space_group_name_H-M   'P 1'
#
loop_
_entity.id
_entity.type
_entity.pdbx_description
1 polymer ?
#
loop_
_entity_poly.entity_id
_entity_poly.type
_entity_poly.pdbx_seq_one_letter_code
_entity_poly.pdbx_strand_id
1 'polypeptide(L)'
;MASPSSSPAMALSLRSRQINTIQSLLKADDWKVLVYDSSGEDIICPLMKVKDLREFGVTLNAHLKDESREFVPDVTALYLVLPSSENIQRIIKDLEKGLYDAYKFFFLTPIPRHRLEEFASGAFAAPNNSIKSVVDQYLNFISLEENMFILGRQKAVKYESPS
;
A
#
# COMPACT_ATOMS: atom_id res chain seq x y z
N MET A 1 23.40 -45.21 12.94
CA MET A 1 21.96 -44.98 12.63
C MET A 1 21.82 -43.52 12.26
N ALA A 2 21.48 -43.24 11.00
CA ALA A 2 21.32 -41.90 10.46
C ALA A 2 19.88 -41.38 10.68
N SER A 3 19.81 -40.07 10.94
CA SER A 3 18.77 -39.01 11.02
C SER A 3 17.35 -39.26 10.45
N PRO A 4 16.33 -38.37 10.64
CA PRO A 4 16.37 -37.02 11.26
C PRO A 4 15.16 -36.67 12.17
N SER A 5 15.38 -35.82 13.19
CA SER A 5 14.31 -34.96 13.72
C SER A 5 14.28 -33.67 12.89
N SER A 6 13.57 -33.71 11.77
CA SER A 6 13.24 -32.53 10.98
C SER A 6 12.36 -31.61 11.81
N SER A 7 12.94 -30.51 12.30
CA SER A 7 12.17 -29.39 12.85
C SER A 7 11.23 -28.89 11.73
N PRO A 8 9.90 -28.91 11.91
CA PRO A 8 8.99 -28.46 10.88
C PRO A 8 9.26 -26.97 10.67
N ALA A 9 9.37 -26.56 9.41
CA ALA A 9 9.68 -25.21 8.98
C ALA A 9 9.06 -24.16 9.91
N MET A 10 9.94 -23.34 10.50
CA MET A 10 9.67 -22.05 11.14
C MET A 10 8.50 -21.35 10.43
N ALA A 11 7.28 -21.52 10.95
CA ALA A 11 6.11 -20.89 10.37
C ALA A 11 6.34 -19.39 10.52
N LEU A 12 6.69 -18.71 9.41
CA LEU A 12 6.95 -17.28 9.45
C LEU A 12 5.76 -16.60 10.11
N SER A 13 6.04 -15.90 11.21
CA SER A 13 5.05 -15.15 11.96
C SER A 13 4.26 -14.24 11.02
N LEU A 14 3.01 -13.92 11.37
CA LEU A 14 2.17 -13.10 10.50
C LEU A 14 2.82 -11.74 10.20
N ARG A 15 3.52 -11.19 11.20
CA ARG A 15 4.37 -10.01 11.10
C ARG A 15 5.53 -10.22 10.12
N SER A 16 6.25 -11.34 10.21
CA SER A 16 7.33 -11.65 9.27
C SER A 16 6.83 -11.80 7.83
N ARG A 17 5.64 -12.39 7.63
CA ARG A 17 4.99 -12.44 6.32
C ARG A 17 4.64 -11.04 5.80
N GLN A 18 4.08 -10.20 6.65
CA GLN A 18 3.72 -8.82 6.30
C GLN A 18 4.95 -7.99 5.92
N ILE A 19 6.03 -8.07 6.70
CA ILE A 19 7.32 -7.43 6.40
C ILE A 19 7.86 -7.94 5.07
N ASN A 20 7.89 -9.26 4.86
CA ASN A 20 8.40 -9.84 3.61
C ASN A 20 7.59 -9.39 2.38
N THR A 21 6.27 -9.30 2.50
CA THR A 21 5.43 -8.78 1.43
C THR A 21 5.77 -7.33 1.13
N ILE A 22 5.81 -6.45 2.15
CA ILE A 22 6.14 -5.03 1.96
C ILE A 22 7.54 -4.87 1.35
N GLN A 23 8.54 -5.59 1.87
CA GLN A 23 9.89 -5.58 1.31
C GLN A 23 9.90 -6.06 -0.14
N SER A 24 9.14 -7.09 -0.49
CA SER A 24 9.02 -7.56 -1.87
C SER A 24 8.37 -6.51 -2.78
N LEU A 25 7.39 -5.75 -2.29
CA LEU A 25 6.76 -4.67 -3.04
C LEU A 25 7.73 -3.50 -3.27
N LEU A 26 8.50 -3.16 -2.23
CA LEU A 26 9.46 -2.06 -2.29
C LEU A 26 10.67 -2.39 -3.17
N LYS A 27 11.08 -3.65 -3.32
CA LYS A 27 12.21 -4.07 -4.16
C LYS A 27 12.04 -3.88 -5.67
N ALA A 28 10.88 -3.46 -6.15
CA ALA A 28 10.56 -3.50 -7.56
C ALA A 28 11.33 -2.49 -8.45
N ASP A 29 11.96 -1.46 -7.88
CA ASP A 29 12.66 -0.39 -8.62
C ASP A 29 13.76 0.22 -7.73
N ASP A 30 14.78 0.84 -8.32
CA ASP A 30 15.70 1.70 -7.57
C ASP A 30 15.22 3.15 -7.67
N TRP A 31 15.29 3.92 -6.57
CA TRP A 31 14.80 5.31 -6.44
C TRP A 31 13.29 5.51 -6.66
N LYS A 32 12.53 5.53 -5.58
CA LYS A 32 11.07 5.65 -5.60
C LYS A 32 10.53 6.58 -4.52
N VAL A 33 9.30 7.05 -4.74
CA VAL A 33 8.51 7.79 -3.76
C VAL A 33 7.48 6.84 -3.15
N LEU A 34 7.38 6.79 -1.83
CA LEU A 34 6.33 6.06 -1.14
C LEU A 34 5.21 7.01 -0.73
N VAL A 35 4.01 6.79 -1.26
CA VAL A 35 2.81 7.54 -0.89
C VAL A 35 1.89 6.64 -0.10
N TYR A 36 1.43 7.07 1.07
CA TYR A 36 0.52 6.30 1.91
C TYR A 36 -0.63 7.14 2.45
N ASP A 37 -1.74 6.50 2.80
CA ASP A 37 -2.79 7.11 3.61
C ASP A 37 -2.59 6.74 5.09
N SER A 38 -3.50 7.16 5.97
CA SER A 38 -3.37 6.90 7.41
C SER A 38 -3.33 5.40 7.73
N SER A 39 -4.00 4.56 6.94
CA SER A 39 -3.95 3.11 7.11
C SER A 39 -2.63 2.51 6.61
N GLY A 40 -2.08 3.01 5.51
CA GLY A 40 -0.74 2.65 5.07
C GLY A 40 0.34 3.07 6.06
N GLU A 41 0.19 4.25 6.69
CA GLU A 41 1.06 4.75 7.75
C GLU A 41 1.04 3.82 8.97
N ASP A 42 -0.15 3.44 9.45
CA ASP A 42 -0.34 2.50 10.57
C ASP A 42 0.29 1.12 10.30
N ILE A 43 0.43 0.72 9.03
CA ILE A 43 1.08 -0.52 8.61
C ILE A 43 2.60 -0.35 8.50
N ILE A 44 3.08 0.73 7.90
CA ILE A 44 4.51 0.91 7.61
C ILE A 44 5.29 1.32 8.87
N CYS A 45 4.78 2.28 9.64
CA CYS A 45 5.46 2.83 10.82
C CYS A 45 5.92 1.79 11.86
N PRO A 46 5.12 0.77 12.24
CA PRO A 46 5.57 -0.25 13.19
C PRO A 46 6.47 -1.32 12.56
N LEU A 47 6.52 -1.44 11.23
CA LEU A 47 7.24 -2.49 10.53
C LEU A 47 8.61 -2.04 10.01
N MET A 48 8.75 -0.78 9.64
CA MET A 48 9.95 -0.24 9.00
C MET A 48 10.29 1.15 9.51
N LYS A 49 11.55 1.37 9.88
CA LYS A 49 12.07 2.71 10.14
C LYS A 49 12.40 3.41 8.82
N VAL A 50 12.54 4.74 8.88
CA VAL A 50 12.98 5.55 7.72
C VAL A 50 14.30 5.06 7.14
N LYS A 51 15.21 4.56 7.98
CA LYS A 51 16.48 3.96 7.52
C LYS A 51 16.22 2.73 6.64
N ASP A 52 15.33 1.85 7.07
CA ASP A 52 15.00 0.62 6.34
C ASP A 52 14.36 0.96 5.00
N LEU A 53 13.43 1.94 4.94
CA LEU A 53 12.82 2.41 3.70
C LEU A 53 13.86 2.86 2.67
N ARG A 54 14.91 3.57 3.11
CA ARG A 54 16.01 4.02 2.23
C ARG A 54 16.83 2.85 1.70
N GLU A 55 17.02 1.79 2.49
CA GLU A 55 17.69 0.56 2.03
C GLU A 55 16.90 -0.16 0.92
N PHE A 56 15.60 0.09 0.81
CA PHE A 56 14.76 -0.38 -0.30
C PHE A 56 14.51 0.68 -1.38
N GLY A 57 15.36 1.71 -1.46
CA GLY A 57 15.33 2.70 -2.53
C GLY A 57 14.25 3.77 -2.40
N VAL A 58 13.55 3.87 -1.26
CA VAL A 58 12.59 4.95 -1.01
C VAL A 58 13.34 6.23 -0.66
N THR A 59 13.33 7.20 -1.59
CA THR A 59 14.03 8.49 -1.43
C THR A 59 13.17 9.52 -0.72
N LEU A 60 11.86 9.49 -0.97
CA LEU A 60 10.85 10.35 -0.36
C LEU A 60 9.66 9.51 0.10
N ASN A 61 9.04 9.91 1.20
CA ASN A 61 7.79 9.34 1.65
C ASN A 61 6.86 10.45 2.13
N ALA A 62 5.58 10.36 1.78
CA ALA A 62 4.61 11.41 2.06
C ALA A 62 3.19 10.85 2.21
N HIS A 63 2.38 11.57 2.99
CA HIS A 63 0.97 11.24 3.17
C HIS A 63 0.13 11.68 1.95
N LEU A 64 -0.88 10.90 1.54
CA LEU A 64 -1.72 11.16 0.37
C LEU A 64 -2.46 12.49 0.42
N LYS A 65 -2.83 12.92 1.63
CA LYS A 65 -3.54 14.19 1.86
C LYS A 65 -2.63 15.41 1.88
N ASP A 66 -1.32 15.22 1.78
CA ASP A 66 -0.38 16.32 1.77
C ASP A 66 -0.45 17.06 0.42
N GLU A 67 -0.88 18.31 0.45
CA GLU A 67 -1.01 19.17 -0.74
C GLU A 67 0.33 19.79 -1.16
N SER A 68 1.38 19.68 -0.34
CA SER A 68 2.72 20.18 -0.66
C SER A 68 3.54 19.23 -1.55
N ARG A 69 2.95 18.10 -1.97
CA ARG A 69 3.61 17.14 -2.86
C ARG A 69 3.73 17.73 -4.27
N GLU A 70 4.97 17.87 -4.72
CA GLU A 70 5.32 18.45 -6.01
C GLU A 70 5.80 17.38 -7.00
N PHE A 71 5.97 17.81 -8.26
CA PHE A 71 6.51 16.97 -9.31
C PHE A 71 7.92 16.50 -8.97
N VAL A 72 8.18 15.20 -9.11
CA VAL A 72 9.52 14.62 -8.97
C VAL A 72 9.84 13.86 -10.27
N PRO A 73 10.87 14.29 -11.03
CA PRO A 73 11.25 13.63 -12.28
C PRO A 73 11.98 12.29 -12.03
N ASP A 74 11.93 11.40 -13.02
CA ASP A 74 12.67 10.14 -13.11
C ASP A 74 12.40 9.13 -11.98
N VAL A 75 11.27 9.26 -11.27
CA VAL A 75 10.91 8.37 -10.16
C VAL A 75 9.61 7.62 -10.38
N THR A 76 9.54 6.43 -9.79
CA THR A 76 8.29 5.68 -9.64
C THR A 76 7.67 5.98 -8.28
N ALA A 77 6.39 6.33 -8.26
CA ALA A 77 5.61 6.47 -7.03
C ALA A 77 4.84 5.17 -6.71
N LEU A 78 5.05 4.65 -5.50
CA LEU A 78 4.32 3.51 -4.94
C LEU A 78 3.23 4.03 -4.00
N TYR A 79 1.97 3.79 -4.32
CA TYR A 79 0.83 4.18 -3.50
C TYR A 79 0.37 2.99 -2.67
N LEU A 80 0.53 3.06 -1.34
CA LEU A 80 0.03 2.07 -0.38
C LEU A 80 -1.15 2.66 0.39
N VAL A 81 -2.36 2.45 -0.12
CA VAL A 81 -3.56 3.16 0.37
C VAL A 81 -4.79 2.26 0.41
N LEU A 82 -5.81 2.65 1.17
CA LEU A 82 -7.14 2.05 1.01
C LEU A 82 -7.79 2.55 -0.29
N PRO A 83 -8.61 1.72 -0.98
CA PRO A 83 -9.36 2.13 -2.15
C PRO A 83 -10.60 2.93 -1.73
N SER A 84 -10.48 3.98 -0.93
CA SER A 84 -11.59 4.84 -0.50
C SER A 84 -11.95 5.87 -1.59
N SER A 85 -13.20 6.34 -1.65
CA SER A 85 -13.58 7.36 -2.65
C SER A 85 -12.75 8.64 -2.52
N GLU A 86 -12.42 9.04 -1.29
CA GLU A 86 -11.52 10.20 -1.07
C GLU A 86 -10.14 9.95 -1.66
N ASN A 87 -9.55 8.78 -1.41
CA ASN A 87 -8.22 8.43 -1.89
C ASN A 87 -8.17 8.31 -3.41
N ILE A 88 -9.17 7.67 -4.03
CA ILE A 88 -9.27 7.56 -5.49
C ILE A 88 -9.31 8.94 -6.13
N GLN A 89 -10.12 9.86 -5.61
CA GLN A 89 -10.16 11.23 -6.14
C GLN A 89 -8.83 11.98 -5.96
N ARG A 90 -8.11 11.77 -4.85
CA ARG A 90 -6.77 12.37 -4.68
C ARG A 90 -5.78 11.79 -5.68
N ILE A 91 -5.79 10.48 -5.87
CA ILE A 91 -4.93 9.81 -6.85
C ILE A 91 -5.20 10.32 -8.27
N ILE A 92 -6.47 10.47 -8.65
CA ILE A 92 -6.83 11.00 -9.98
C ILE A 92 -6.25 12.42 -10.15
N LYS A 93 -6.34 13.28 -9.13
CA LYS A 93 -5.70 14.61 -9.17
C LYS A 93 -4.18 14.55 -9.29
N ASP A 94 -3.53 13.60 -8.61
CA ASP A 94 -2.08 13.41 -8.72
C ASP A 94 -1.67 12.95 -10.14
N LEU A 95 -2.52 12.14 -10.78
CA LEU A 95 -2.36 11.68 -12.17
C LEU A 95 -2.59 12.83 -13.17
N GLU A 96 -3.64 13.63 -12.99
CA GLU A 96 -3.93 14.82 -13.82
C GLU A 96 -2.79 15.85 -13.76
N LYS A 97 -2.19 16.02 -12.58
CA LYS A 97 -1.03 16.89 -12.39
C LYS A 97 0.28 16.29 -12.91
N GLY A 98 0.32 14.98 -13.15
CA GLY A 98 1.52 14.28 -13.57
C GLY A 98 2.68 14.42 -12.58
N LEU A 99 2.41 14.29 -11.27
CA LEU A 99 3.44 14.46 -10.21
C LEU A 99 4.64 13.51 -10.33
N TYR A 100 4.51 12.37 -11.00
CA TYR A 100 5.58 11.38 -11.14
C TYR A 100 5.55 10.77 -12.54
N ASP A 101 6.67 10.18 -12.97
CA ASP A 101 6.78 9.57 -14.30
C ASP A 101 6.14 8.18 -14.37
N ALA A 102 6.15 7.46 -13.25
CA ALA A 102 5.56 6.15 -13.14
C ALA A 102 4.76 5.99 -11.85
N TYR A 103 3.60 5.34 -11.95
CA TYR A 103 2.73 5.07 -10.81
C TYR A 103 2.50 3.57 -10.65
N LYS A 104 2.62 3.09 -9.41
CA LYS A 104 2.21 1.74 -9.01
C LYS A 104 1.27 1.84 -7.82
N PHE A 105 0.10 1.21 -7.93
CA PHE A 105 -0.92 1.23 -6.88
C PHE A 105 -1.01 -0.11 -6.18
N PHE A 106 -0.90 -0.07 -4.85
CA PHE A 106 -1.06 -1.19 -3.94
C PHE A 106 -2.22 -0.88 -3.00
N PHE A 107 -3.41 -1.33 -3.37
CA PHE A 107 -4.58 -1.16 -2.52
C PHE A 107 -4.53 -2.15 -1.37
N LEU A 108 -4.69 -1.67 -0.13
CA LEU A 108 -4.64 -2.48 1.08
C LEU A 108 -5.81 -3.48 1.17
N THR A 109 -6.94 -3.14 0.58
CA THR A 109 -8.10 -4.04 0.41
C THR A 109 -8.40 -4.20 -1.08
N PRO A 110 -9.09 -5.28 -1.49
CA PRO A 110 -9.61 -5.40 -2.85
C PRO A 110 -10.42 -4.17 -3.25
N ILE A 111 -10.13 -3.61 -4.43
CA ILE A 111 -10.88 -2.49 -4.97
C ILE A 111 -12.27 -2.94 -5.47
N PRO A 112 -13.38 -2.34 -5.00
CA PRO A 112 -14.70 -2.62 -5.55
C PRO A 112 -14.81 -2.19 -7.02
N ARG A 113 -15.57 -2.92 -7.83
CA ARG A 113 -15.72 -2.66 -9.27
C ARG A 113 -16.09 -1.21 -9.60
N HIS A 114 -17.05 -0.62 -8.89
CA HIS A 114 -17.46 0.77 -9.13
C HIS A 114 -16.31 1.77 -8.91
N ARG A 115 -15.42 1.53 -7.95
CA ARG A 115 -14.24 2.36 -7.71
C ARG A 115 -13.14 2.12 -8.72
N LEU A 116 -13.01 0.89 -9.20
CA LEU A 116 -12.08 0.57 -10.27
C LEU A 116 -12.50 1.28 -11.56
N GLU A 117 -13.80 1.32 -11.87
CA GLU A 117 -14.35 2.06 -13.01
C GLU A 117 -14.17 3.58 -12.86
N GLU A 118 -14.39 4.14 -11.67
CA GLU A 118 -14.08 5.54 -11.35
C GLU A 118 -12.58 5.85 -11.55
N PHE A 119 -11.71 5.01 -10.99
CA PHE A 119 -10.27 5.12 -11.13
C PHE A 119 -9.83 5.02 -12.59
N ALA A 120 -10.34 4.05 -13.35
CA ALA A 120 -10.02 3.88 -14.76
C ALA A 120 -10.46 5.08 -15.61
N SER A 121 -11.63 5.66 -15.29
CA SER A 121 -12.14 6.85 -15.96
C SER A 121 -11.26 8.07 -15.69
N GLY A 122 -10.84 8.28 -14.45
CA GLY A 122 -9.94 9.38 -14.08
C GLY A 122 -8.50 9.18 -14.55
N ALA A 123 -8.05 7.93 -14.63
CA ALA A 123 -6.72 7.58 -15.15
C ALA A 123 -6.55 7.92 -16.64
N PHE A 124 -7.63 8.08 -17.41
CA PHE A 124 -7.54 8.56 -18.79
C PHE A 124 -6.98 9.98 -18.88
N ALA A 125 -7.13 10.78 -17.83
CA ALA A 125 -6.55 12.12 -17.75
C ALA A 125 -5.05 12.12 -17.40
N ALA A 126 -4.47 10.96 -17.08
CA ALA A 126 -3.04 10.84 -16.81
C ALA A 126 -2.22 11.03 -18.10
N PRO A 127 -1.09 11.77 -18.03
CA PRO A 127 -0.21 11.91 -19.18
C PRO A 127 0.34 10.53 -19.61
N ASN A 128 0.28 10.30 -20.93
CA ASN A 128 0.70 9.12 -21.70
C ASN A 128 1.45 8.01 -20.94
N ASN A 129 0.76 6.90 -20.63
CA ASN A 129 1.37 5.61 -20.25
C ASN A 129 2.21 5.61 -18.95
N SER A 130 1.92 6.54 -18.04
CA SER A 130 2.57 6.67 -16.73
C SER A 130 2.13 5.61 -15.70
N ILE A 131 0.95 4.98 -15.87
CA ILE A 131 0.50 3.91 -14.97
C ILE A 131 1.19 2.60 -15.37
N LYS A 132 2.12 2.12 -14.55
CA LYS A 132 2.88 0.89 -14.82
C LYS A 132 2.24 -0.37 -14.25
N SER A 133 1.50 -0.25 -13.15
CA SER A 133 0.92 -1.41 -12.47
C SER A 133 -0.22 -1.01 -11.53
N VAL A 134 -1.30 -1.79 -11.56
CA VAL A 134 -2.41 -1.72 -10.59
C VAL A 134 -2.54 -3.10 -9.95
N VAL A 135 -2.28 -3.22 -8.64
CA VAL A 135 -2.28 -4.52 -7.96
C VAL A 135 -3.07 -4.45 -6.66
N ASP A 136 -4.02 -5.37 -6.50
CA ASP A 136 -4.70 -5.62 -5.23
C ASP A 136 -3.76 -6.37 -4.29
N GLN A 137 -3.33 -5.72 -3.21
CA GLN A 137 -2.50 -6.33 -2.18
C GLN A 137 -3.39 -6.60 -0.97
N TYR A 138 -3.70 -7.87 -0.71
CA TYR A 138 -4.54 -8.29 0.43
C TYR A 138 -3.84 -8.03 1.80
N LEU A 139 -3.55 -6.76 2.12
CA LEU A 139 -2.71 -6.27 3.22
C LEU A 139 -3.49 -5.52 4.32
N ASN A 140 -4.83 -5.55 4.31
CA ASN A 140 -5.67 -4.88 5.33
C ASN A 140 -5.71 -5.60 6.68
N PHE A 141 -4.54 -5.91 7.23
CA PHE A 141 -4.38 -6.35 8.60
C PHE A 141 -3.11 -5.75 9.20
N ILE A 142 -3.16 -5.33 10.46
CA ILE A 142 -1.99 -4.84 11.20
C ILE A 142 -1.55 -5.99 12.11
N SER A 143 -0.40 -6.61 11.84
CA SER A 143 0.15 -7.64 12.74
C SER A 143 0.86 -7.00 13.93
N LEU A 144 0.19 -6.96 15.08
CA LEU A 144 0.73 -6.38 16.32
C LEU A 144 1.74 -7.32 17.02
N GLU A 145 1.60 -8.65 16.86
CA GLU A 145 2.51 -9.67 17.41
C GLU A 145 2.61 -10.90 16.48
N GLU A 146 3.44 -11.90 16.83
CA GLU A 146 3.77 -13.06 15.98
C GLU A 146 2.52 -13.83 15.48
N ASN A 147 1.44 -13.85 16.26
CA ASN A 147 0.16 -14.50 15.96
C ASN A 147 -1.05 -13.58 16.13
N MET A 148 -0.86 -12.25 16.19
CA MET A 148 -1.95 -11.30 16.46
C MET A 148 -2.06 -10.28 15.33
N PHE A 149 -3.27 -10.12 14.78
CA PHE A 149 -3.57 -9.10 13.80
C PHE A 149 -4.88 -8.38 14.10
N ILE A 150 -4.94 -7.11 13.72
CA ILE A 150 -6.16 -6.32 13.71
C ILE A 150 -6.59 -6.12 12.26
N LEU A 151 -7.80 -6.55 11.92
CA LEU A 151 -8.47 -6.17 10.68
C LEU A 151 -8.87 -4.69 10.80
N GLY A 152 -8.49 -3.86 9.82
CA GLY A 152 -8.81 -2.43 9.80
C GLY A 152 -10.30 -2.21 10.11
N ARG A 153 -10.57 -1.43 11.17
CA ARG A 153 -11.87 -1.24 11.83
C ARG A 153 -13.06 -1.36 10.89
N GLN A 154 -13.76 -2.50 10.93
CA GLN A 154 -15.15 -2.55 10.49
C GLN A 154 -15.93 -1.64 11.45
N LYS A 155 -16.59 -0.60 10.93
CA LYS A 155 -17.65 0.07 11.69
C LYS A 155 -18.63 -1.03 12.11
N ALA A 156 -18.76 -1.25 13.43
CA ALA A 156 -19.75 -2.16 13.98
C ALA A 156 -21.12 -1.78 13.43
N VAL A 157 -21.74 -2.69 12.69
CA VAL A 157 -23.14 -2.56 12.27
C VAL A 157 -23.96 -2.59 13.56
N LYS A 158 -24.50 -1.43 13.96
CA LYS A 158 -25.51 -1.39 15.02
C LYS A 158 -26.75 -2.12 14.47
N TYR A 159 -27.11 -3.24 15.09
CA TYR A 159 -28.43 -3.81 14.95
C TYR A 159 -29.41 -2.85 15.63
N GLU A 160 -30.15 -2.07 14.84
CA GLU A 160 -31.38 -1.46 15.32
C GLU A 160 -32.46 -2.54 15.29
N SER A 161 -32.95 -2.90 16.47
CA SER A 161 -34.09 -3.80 16.65
C SER A 161 -35.33 -3.18 15.99
N PRO A 162 -36.07 -3.91 15.15
CA PRO A 162 -37.35 -3.44 14.66
C PRO A 162 -38.35 -3.40 15.83
N SER A 163 -39.02 -2.26 15.99
CA SER A 163 -40.13 -2.03 16.93
C SER A 163 -41.32 -2.95 16.68
#